data_AF-W2EWM1-F1
#
_entry.id   AF-W2EWM1-F1
#
_cell.length_a   1.000
_cell.length_b   1.000
_cell.length_c   1.000
_cell.angle_alpha   90.00
_cell.angle_beta   90.00
_cell.angle_gamma   90.00
#
_symmetry.space_group_name_H-M   'P 1'
#
loop_
_entity.id
_entity.type
_entity.pdbx_description
1 polymer ?
#
loop_
_entity_poly.entity_id
_entity_poly.type
_entity_poly.pdbx_seq_one_letter_code
_entity_poly.pdbx_strand_id
1 'polypeptide(L)'
;MTVDTGDFTAWLRDFEGAALLRDTWGDPDWGRGARLEPALVRSLQRFQVGEDGDGGSLTAKADQAGDRVYAETIRLFVAEEREHARLLGRLLEAGGAETIPGHWTDAAFVRLRRMLGLRTELMVLMLAEVVALAYYRAVRDGVRDPLAAEVAGRILADELRHVPFHRDRLRRSFEGCSRPSRTAVAALWWLLLAGAVTVVALDHGHALRGVGASRTAFAREVVTAFGGVVADVTRP
;
A
#
# COMPACT_ATOMS: atom_id res chain seq x y z
N MET A 1 -19.55 5.38 -22.99
CA MET A 1 -20.14 6.21 -21.93
C MET A 1 -18.99 6.70 -21.05
N THR A 2 -18.48 7.89 -21.33
CA THR A 2 -17.40 8.51 -20.57
C THR A 2 -17.97 8.99 -19.25
N VAL A 3 -17.64 8.30 -18.15
CA VAL A 3 -17.95 8.76 -16.81
C VAL A 3 -17.10 10.01 -16.56
N ASP A 4 -17.79 11.14 -16.46
CA ASP A 4 -17.21 12.40 -16.00
C ASP A 4 -16.75 12.21 -14.55
N THR A 5 -15.44 12.17 -14.36
CA THR A 5 -14.72 11.82 -13.12
C THR A 5 -14.33 13.09 -12.34
N GLY A 6 -15.24 14.06 -12.30
CA GLY A 6 -15.01 15.37 -11.67
C GLY A 6 -14.90 15.33 -10.14
N ASP A 7 -15.53 14.36 -9.47
CA ASP A 7 -15.58 14.30 -8.00
C ASP A 7 -15.11 12.93 -7.48
N PHE A 8 -14.45 12.91 -6.31
CA PHE A 8 -14.03 11.69 -5.60
C PHE A 8 -15.20 10.81 -5.15
N THR A 9 -16.45 11.17 -5.47
CA THR A 9 -17.67 10.43 -5.11
C THR A 9 -17.66 8.98 -5.60
N ALA A 10 -17.12 8.72 -6.80
CA ALA A 10 -17.01 7.35 -7.30
C ALA A 10 -16.07 6.52 -6.41
N TRP A 11 -14.94 7.11 -6.00
CA TRP A 11 -14.02 6.49 -5.05
C TRP A 11 -14.69 6.29 -3.69
N LEU A 12 -15.38 7.30 -3.16
CA LEU A 12 -16.11 7.18 -1.90
C LEU A 12 -17.05 5.96 -1.91
N ARG A 13 -17.88 5.82 -2.94
CA ARG A 13 -18.80 4.66 -3.07
C ARG A 13 -18.07 3.32 -3.17
N ASP A 14 -16.92 3.30 -3.84
CA ASP A 14 -16.12 2.09 -4.00
C ASP A 14 -15.53 1.63 -2.65
N PHE A 15 -15.00 2.57 -1.86
CA PHE A 15 -14.52 2.30 -0.50
C PHE A 15 -15.66 1.93 0.47
N GLU A 16 -16.82 2.59 0.38
CA GLU A 16 -18.02 2.22 1.16
C GLU A 16 -18.48 0.79 0.82
N GLY A 17 -18.47 0.44 -0.47
CA GLY A 17 -18.79 -0.91 -0.94
C GLY A 17 -17.81 -1.95 -0.42
N ALA A 18 -16.51 -1.66 -0.45
CA ALA A 18 -15.49 -2.53 0.12
C ALA A 18 -15.66 -2.73 1.63
N ALA A 19 -15.97 -1.67 2.38
CA ALA A 19 -16.27 -1.76 3.81
C ALA A 19 -17.49 -2.67 4.07
N LEU A 20 -18.59 -2.49 3.32
CA LEU A 20 -19.79 -3.32 3.45
C LEU A 20 -19.52 -4.80 3.13
N LEU A 21 -18.76 -5.09 2.07
CA LEU A 21 -18.38 -6.45 1.71
C LEU A 21 -17.57 -7.11 2.83
N ARG A 22 -16.66 -6.35 3.45
CA ARG A 22 -15.84 -6.81 4.57
C ARG A 22 -16.69 -7.18 5.78
N ASP A 23 -17.63 -6.32 6.16
CA ASP A 23 -18.59 -6.59 7.24
C ASP A 23 -19.46 -7.82 6.95
N THR A 24 -19.80 -8.04 5.67
CA THR A 24 -20.63 -9.17 5.23
C THR A 24 -19.87 -10.49 5.23
N TRP A 25 -18.62 -10.50 4.75
CA TRP A 25 -17.80 -11.72 4.66
C TRP A 25 -17.14 -12.09 6.00
N GLY A 26 -16.92 -11.11 6.87
CA GLY A 26 -16.29 -11.29 8.16
C GLY A 26 -14.84 -11.75 8.08
N ASP A 27 -14.32 -12.24 9.20
CA ASP A 27 -12.94 -12.67 9.32
C ASP A 27 -12.65 -13.99 8.60
N PRO A 28 -11.40 -14.20 8.13
CA PRO A 28 -10.90 -15.53 7.83
C PRO A 28 -11.10 -16.50 9.01
N ASP A 29 -11.21 -17.80 8.71
CA ASP A 29 -11.27 -18.83 9.76
C ASP A 29 -9.89 -19.02 10.41
N TRP A 30 -9.61 -18.19 11.42
CA TRP A 30 -8.38 -18.23 12.21
C TRP A 30 -8.19 -19.57 12.94
N GLY A 31 -9.26 -20.32 13.22
CA GLY A 31 -9.22 -21.59 13.95
C GLY A 31 -8.48 -22.70 13.19
N ARG A 32 -8.27 -22.53 11.88
CA ARG A 32 -7.48 -23.43 11.03
C ARG A 32 -6.00 -23.44 11.39
N GLY A 33 -5.51 -22.37 12.02
CA GLY A 33 -4.08 -22.10 12.18
C GLY A 33 -3.40 -21.83 10.83
N ALA A 34 -2.14 -21.41 10.88
CA ALA A 34 -1.30 -21.21 9.71
C ALA A 34 0.03 -21.96 9.85
N ARG A 35 0.54 -22.51 8.75
CA ARG A 35 1.91 -23.03 8.66
C ARG A 35 2.76 -22.09 7.85
N LEU A 36 3.45 -21.19 8.55
CA LEU A 36 4.28 -20.16 7.95
C LEU A 36 5.76 -20.51 8.03
N GLU A 37 6.47 -20.39 6.92
CA GLU A 37 7.92 -20.53 6.90
C GLU A 37 8.58 -19.39 7.71
N PRO A 38 9.67 -19.63 8.46
CA PRO A 38 10.29 -18.61 9.31
C PRO A 38 10.72 -17.34 8.55
N ALA A 39 11.10 -17.48 7.29
CA ALA A 39 11.44 -16.33 6.44
C ALA A 39 10.21 -15.48 6.12
N LEU A 40 9.06 -16.11 5.89
CA LEU A 40 7.78 -15.43 5.66
C LEU A 40 7.28 -14.76 6.94
N VAL A 41 7.39 -15.42 8.10
CA VAL A 41 7.06 -14.81 9.40
C VAL A 41 7.81 -13.48 9.61
N ARG A 42 9.14 -13.48 9.47
CA ARG A 42 9.95 -12.26 9.61
C ARG A 42 9.58 -11.16 8.62
N SER A 43 9.15 -11.56 7.42
CA SER A 43 8.73 -10.66 6.36
C SER A 43 7.39 -10.01 6.68
N LEU A 44 6.40 -10.81 7.09
CA LEU A 44 5.07 -10.36 7.49
C LEU A 44 5.10 -9.48 8.73
N GLN A 45 5.97 -9.77 9.71
CA GLN A 45 6.17 -8.92 10.89
C GLN A 45 6.55 -7.48 10.52
N ARG A 46 7.41 -7.30 9.51
CA ARG A 46 7.81 -5.96 9.05
C ARG A 46 6.70 -5.27 8.26
N PHE A 47 6.03 -5.99 7.36
CA PHE A 47 4.87 -5.44 6.66
C PHE A 47 3.78 -5.01 7.65
N GLN A 48 3.50 -5.82 8.69
CA GLN A 48 2.52 -5.49 9.72
C GLN A 48 2.83 -4.16 10.43
N VAL A 49 4.09 -3.88 10.75
CA VAL A 49 4.49 -2.57 11.31
C VAL A 49 4.32 -1.45 10.28
N GLY A 50 4.64 -1.71 9.02
CA GLY A 50 4.41 -0.76 7.92
C GLY A 50 2.95 -0.34 7.79
N GLU A 51 2.01 -1.30 7.92
CA GLU A 51 0.57 -1.05 7.84
C GLU A 51 -0.01 -0.40 9.12
N ASP A 52 0.65 -0.52 10.28
CA ASP A 52 0.16 -0.01 11.58
C ASP A 52 0.30 1.52 11.75
N GLY A 53 0.25 2.25 10.64
CA GLY A 53 0.28 3.70 10.64
C GLY A 53 -1.01 4.32 11.19
N ASP A 54 -0.90 5.28 12.13
CA ASP A 54 -2.06 5.95 12.72
C ASP A 54 -2.98 6.68 11.72
N GLY A 55 -2.49 7.01 10.51
CA GLY A 55 -3.22 7.75 9.47
C GLY A 55 -3.58 9.20 9.82
N GLY A 56 -3.18 9.70 11.00
CA GLY A 56 -3.63 10.99 11.53
C GLY A 56 -3.10 12.18 10.73
N SER A 57 -1.81 12.14 10.34
CA SER A 57 -1.20 13.16 9.48
C SER A 57 -1.92 13.26 8.13
N LEU A 58 -2.17 12.12 7.48
CA LEU A 58 -2.84 12.06 6.19
C LEU A 58 -4.27 12.62 6.27
N THR A 59 -5.02 12.21 7.30
CA THR A 59 -6.40 12.68 7.53
C THR A 59 -6.43 14.20 7.76
N ALA A 60 -5.57 14.72 8.63
CA ALA A 60 -5.50 16.16 8.91
C ALA A 60 -5.15 16.98 7.66
N LYS A 61 -4.22 16.49 6.84
CA LYS A 61 -3.85 17.16 5.57
C LYS A 61 -4.93 17.03 4.51
N ALA A 62 -5.70 15.94 4.50
CA ALA A 62 -6.86 15.78 3.62
C ALA A 62 -7.97 16.78 3.98
N ASP A 63 -8.26 16.95 5.27
CA ASP A 63 -9.23 17.94 5.76
C ASP A 63 -8.82 19.37 5.39
N GLN A 64 -7.54 19.71 5.56
CA GLN A 64 -6.99 21.01 5.18
C GLN A 64 -7.07 21.29 3.67
N ALA A 65 -7.16 20.25 2.84
CA ALA A 65 -7.27 20.41 1.40
C ALA A 65 -8.67 20.83 0.93
N GLY A 66 -9.67 20.87 1.84
CA GLY A 66 -10.99 21.46 1.60
C GLY A 66 -11.96 20.62 0.76
N ASP A 67 -11.56 19.41 0.36
CA ASP A 67 -12.40 18.48 -0.39
C ASP A 67 -13.00 17.46 0.59
N ARG A 68 -14.27 17.68 0.96
CA ARG A 68 -14.96 16.86 1.97
C ARG A 68 -15.10 15.40 1.54
N VAL A 69 -15.39 15.15 0.26
CA VAL A 69 -15.57 13.80 -0.28
C VAL A 69 -14.24 13.05 -0.24
N TYR A 70 -13.16 13.70 -0.68
CA TYR A 70 -11.82 13.13 -0.58
C TYR A 70 -11.41 12.84 0.86
N ALA A 71 -11.66 13.77 1.79
CA ALA A 71 -11.34 13.58 3.21
C ALA A 71 -12.11 12.40 3.82
N GLU A 72 -13.37 12.20 3.44
CA GLU A 72 -14.16 11.03 3.85
C GLU A 72 -13.60 9.73 3.27
N THR A 73 -13.25 9.69 1.98
CA THR A 73 -12.57 8.54 1.36
C THR A 73 -11.24 8.22 2.05
N ILE A 74 -10.46 9.23 2.44
CA ILE A 74 -9.19 9.02 3.16
C ILE A 74 -9.41 8.37 4.53
N ARG A 75 -10.51 8.67 5.23
CA ARG A 75 -10.83 8.00 6.50
C ARG A 75 -11.15 6.52 6.29
N LEU A 76 -11.87 6.18 5.20
CA LEU A 76 -12.12 4.79 4.83
C LEU A 76 -10.83 4.07 4.46
N PHE A 77 -9.98 4.69 3.65
CA PHE A 77 -8.63 4.17 3.34
C PHE A 77 -7.83 3.88 4.62
N VAL A 78 -7.74 4.84 5.55
CA VAL A 78 -7.03 4.63 6.84
C VAL A 78 -7.63 3.49 7.65
N ALA A 79 -8.94 3.25 7.57
CA ALA A 79 -9.57 2.10 8.22
C ALA A 79 -9.15 0.77 7.56
N GLU A 80 -8.99 0.74 6.24
CA GLU A 80 -8.50 -0.45 5.51
C GLU A 80 -7.04 -0.76 5.84
N GLU A 81 -6.16 0.25 5.89
CA GLU A 81 -4.75 0.06 6.29
C GLU A 81 -4.62 -0.53 7.71
N ARG A 82 -5.42 -0.02 8.65
CA ARG A 82 -5.47 -0.57 10.03
C ARG A 82 -5.98 -2.00 10.05
N GLU A 83 -6.92 -2.31 9.16
CA GLU A 83 -7.42 -3.65 8.99
C GLU A 83 -6.36 -4.60 8.40
N HIS A 84 -5.50 -4.14 7.49
CA HIS A 84 -4.36 -4.92 7.01
C HIS A 84 -3.41 -5.26 8.15
N ALA A 85 -3.06 -4.27 8.98
CA ALA A 85 -2.22 -4.48 10.16
C ALA A 85 -2.85 -5.53 11.11
N ARG A 86 -4.17 -5.47 11.32
CA ARG A 86 -4.91 -6.44 12.13
C ARG A 86 -4.87 -7.84 11.52
N LEU A 87 -5.17 -7.98 10.23
CA LEU A 87 -5.17 -9.26 9.51
C LEU A 87 -3.79 -9.93 9.55
N LEU A 88 -2.72 -9.15 9.38
CA LEU A 88 -1.35 -9.65 9.48
C LEU A 88 -0.99 -10.09 10.91
N GLY A 89 -1.39 -9.31 11.91
CA GLY A 89 -1.22 -9.68 13.31
C GLY A 89 -1.92 -11.00 13.65
N ARG A 90 -3.15 -11.19 13.17
CA ARG A 90 -3.92 -12.43 13.35
C ARG A 90 -3.34 -13.61 12.59
N LEU A 91 -2.80 -13.38 11.38
CA LEU A 91 -2.09 -14.41 10.62
C LEU A 91 -0.81 -14.86 11.33
N LEU A 92 -0.04 -13.93 11.90
CA LEU A 92 1.14 -14.25 12.71
C LEU A 92 0.76 -15.07 13.94
N GLU A 93 -0.28 -14.64 14.67
CA GLU A 93 -0.82 -15.36 15.84
C GLU A 93 -1.24 -16.79 15.47
N ALA A 94 -1.99 -16.95 14.38
CA ALA A 94 -2.41 -18.26 13.86
C ALA A 94 -1.21 -19.14 13.44
N GLY A 95 -0.09 -18.52 13.07
CA GLY A 95 1.19 -19.17 12.77
C GLY A 95 2.08 -19.42 13.99
N GLY A 96 1.64 -19.07 15.20
CA GLY A 96 2.42 -19.19 16.42
C GLY A 96 3.55 -18.16 16.55
N ALA A 97 3.43 -17.01 15.90
CA ALA A 97 4.39 -15.92 15.95
C ALA A 97 3.75 -14.63 16.49
N GLU A 98 4.55 -13.79 17.12
CA GLU A 98 4.12 -12.48 17.63
C GLU A 98 4.39 -11.37 16.60
N THR A 99 3.70 -10.24 16.73
CA THR A 99 4.07 -9.00 16.03
C THR A 99 5.37 -8.43 16.62
N ILE A 100 5.99 -7.49 15.90
CA ILE A 100 7.17 -6.77 16.41
C ILE A 100 6.77 -5.33 16.72
N PRO A 101 7.38 -4.68 17.73
CA PRO A 101 6.99 -3.33 18.15
C PRO A 101 7.41 -2.22 17.16
N GLY A 102 8.28 -2.54 16.20
CA GLY A 102 8.73 -1.59 15.20
C GLY A 102 9.89 -2.10 14.35
N HIS A 103 10.10 -1.46 13.20
CA HIS A 103 11.27 -1.63 12.35
C HIS A 103 11.82 -0.27 11.92
N TRP A 104 13.14 -0.16 11.77
CA TRP A 104 13.81 1.13 11.50
C TRP A 104 13.48 1.69 10.12
N THR A 105 13.24 0.82 9.13
CA THR A 105 12.78 1.24 7.79
C THR A 105 11.46 1.97 7.90
N ASP A 106 10.56 1.47 8.76
CA ASP A 106 9.22 2.02 8.91
C ASP A 106 9.28 3.36 9.62
N ALA A 107 10.13 3.48 10.65
CA ALA A 107 10.42 4.77 11.26
C ALA A 107 10.95 5.80 10.25
N ALA A 108 11.83 5.39 9.32
CA ALA A 108 12.33 6.26 8.25
C ALA A 108 11.25 6.61 7.22
N PHE A 109 10.41 5.65 6.82
CA PHE A 109 9.28 5.88 5.92
C PHE A 109 8.24 6.81 6.53
N VAL A 110 7.88 6.62 7.81
CA VAL A 110 6.96 7.48 8.56
C VAL A 110 7.53 8.90 8.66
N ARG A 111 8.84 9.04 8.95
CA ARG A 111 9.51 10.35 9.00
C ARG A 111 9.44 11.07 7.66
N LEU A 112 9.70 10.36 6.55
CA LEU A 112 9.66 10.90 5.19
C LEU A 112 8.23 11.27 4.77
N ARG A 113 7.26 10.39 5.06
CA ARG A 113 5.82 10.55 4.78
C ARG A 113 5.24 11.79 5.44
N ARG A 114 5.66 12.12 6.67
CA ARG A 114 5.10 13.24 7.44
C ARG A 114 5.55 14.63 6.97
N MET A 115 6.53 14.76 6.06
CA MET A 115 7.11 16.05 5.65
C MET A 115 6.24 16.87 4.65
N LEU A 116 6.43 18.20 4.67
CA LEU A 116 6.09 19.23 3.66
C LEU A 116 4.61 19.46 3.26
N GLY A 117 3.74 18.45 3.19
CA GLY A 117 2.32 18.64 2.84
C GLY A 117 1.64 17.40 2.23
N LEU A 118 0.37 17.49 1.86
CA LEU A 118 -0.44 16.35 1.39
C LEU A 118 0.16 15.67 0.14
N ARG A 119 0.59 16.46 -0.85
CA ARG A 119 1.16 15.92 -2.10
C ARG A 119 2.41 15.07 -1.84
N THR A 120 3.35 15.56 -1.02
CA THR A 120 4.58 14.81 -0.69
C THR A 120 4.26 13.56 0.11
N GLU A 121 3.32 13.64 1.05
CA GLU A 121 2.86 12.48 1.81
C GLU A 121 2.27 11.41 0.88
N LEU A 122 1.41 11.78 -0.06
CA LEU A 122 0.83 10.86 -1.04
C LEU A 122 1.87 10.27 -2.01
N MET A 123 2.89 11.05 -2.39
CA MET A 123 3.97 10.53 -3.23
C MET A 123 4.77 9.43 -2.51
N VAL A 124 5.05 9.62 -1.22
CA VAL A 124 5.77 8.62 -0.42
C VAL A 124 4.87 7.40 -0.16
N LEU A 125 3.60 7.63 0.19
CA LEU A 125 2.61 6.59 0.39
C LEU A 125 2.50 5.70 -0.84
N MET A 126 2.36 6.28 -2.03
CA MET A 126 2.31 5.54 -3.30
C MET A 126 3.49 4.58 -3.51
N LEU A 127 4.69 4.88 -2.99
CA LEU A 127 5.81 3.95 -3.05
C LEU A 127 5.54 2.68 -2.23
N ALA A 128 4.91 2.83 -1.08
CA ALA A 128 4.48 1.70 -0.25
C ALA A 128 3.38 0.91 -0.96
N GLU A 129 2.34 1.56 -1.48
CA GLU A 129 1.23 0.91 -2.20
C GLU A 129 1.73 0.01 -3.36
N VAL A 130 2.60 0.52 -4.23
CA VAL A 130 3.11 -0.28 -5.37
C VAL A 130 4.02 -1.43 -4.92
N VAL A 131 4.69 -1.28 -3.78
CA VAL A 131 5.52 -2.32 -3.16
C VAL A 131 4.63 -3.40 -2.52
N ALA A 132 3.62 -3.00 -1.74
CA ALA A 132 2.62 -3.85 -1.12
C ALA A 132 1.87 -4.65 -2.17
N LEU A 133 1.38 -3.99 -3.23
CA LEU A 133 0.74 -4.63 -4.38
C LEU A 133 1.55 -5.79 -4.95
N ALA A 134 2.84 -5.58 -5.24
CA ALA A 134 3.70 -6.63 -5.80
C ALA A 134 4.03 -7.72 -4.76
N TYR A 135 4.21 -7.33 -3.49
CA TYR A 135 4.53 -8.24 -2.41
C TYR A 135 3.37 -9.19 -2.10
N TYR A 136 2.17 -8.66 -1.88
CA TYR A 136 0.99 -9.47 -1.55
C TYR A 136 0.55 -10.32 -2.73
N ARG A 137 0.76 -9.88 -3.99
CA ARG A 137 0.61 -10.76 -5.15
C ARG A 137 1.55 -11.95 -5.10
N ALA A 138 2.85 -11.71 -4.85
CA ALA A 138 3.83 -12.77 -4.73
C ALA A 138 3.52 -13.75 -3.59
N VAL A 139 3.06 -13.24 -2.43
CA VAL A 139 2.67 -14.08 -1.30
C VAL A 139 1.42 -14.89 -1.62
N ARG A 140 0.34 -14.24 -2.09
CA ARG A 140 -0.93 -14.91 -2.45
C ARG A 140 -0.73 -16.04 -3.43
N ASP A 141 0.07 -15.80 -4.48
CA ASP A 141 0.25 -16.75 -5.58
C ASP A 141 1.25 -17.87 -5.25
N GLY A 142 2.13 -17.64 -4.28
CA GLY A 142 3.27 -18.51 -4.01
C GLY A 142 3.25 -19.27 -2.68
N VAL A 143 2.45 -18.82 -1.71
CA VAL A 143 2.33 -19.50 -0.42
C VAL A 143 1.47 -20.76 -0.54
N ARG A 144 1.85 -21.83 0.16
CA ARG A 144 1.07 -23.08 0.20
C ARG A 144 -0.04 -23.07 1.25
N ASP A 145 0.12 -22.24 2.28
CA ASP A 145 -0.83 -22.12 3.37
C ASP A 145 -2.07 -21.34 2.90
N PRO A 146 -3.27 -21.94 2.95
CA PRO A 146 -4.47 -21.33 2.40
C PRO A 146 -4.93 -20.09 3.19
N LEU A 147 -4.69 -20.04 4.50
CA LEU A 147 -5.04 -18.88 5.33
C LEU A 147 -4.13 -17.70 4.99
N ALA A 148 -2.83 -17.95 4.82
CA ALA A 148 -1.88 -16.93 4.34
C ALA A 148 -2.23 -16.42 2.94
N ALA A 149 -2.61 -17.31 2.02
CA ALA A 149 -3.04 -16.94 0.67
C ALA A 149 -4.32 -16.08 0.69
N GLU A 150 -5.29 -16.42 1.54
CA GLU A 150 -6.53 -15.67 1.71
C GLU A 150 -6.25 -14.26 2.27
N VAL A 151 -5.46 -14.15 3.35
CA VAL A 151 -5.11 -12.86 3.95
C VAL A 151 -4.37 -11.97 2.95
N ALA A 152 -3.36 -12.51 2.27
CA ALA A 152 -2.64 -11.76 1.24
C ALA A 152 -3.56 -11.36 0.07
N GLY A 153 -4.52 -12.22 -0.29
CA GLY A 153 -5.51 -11.91 -1.32
C GLY A 153 -6.47 -10.79 -0.96
N ARG A 154 -6.91 -10.72 0.31
CA ARG A 154 -7.76 -9.64 0.82
C ARG A 154 -7.03 -8.30 0.82
N ILE A 155 -5.81 -8.27 1.34
CA ILE A 155 -4.98 -7.05 1.35
C ILE A 155 -4.70 -6.60 -0.10
N LEU A 156 -4.29 -7.53 -0.97
CA LEU A 156 -4.04 -7.23 -2.38
C LEU A 156 -5.25 -6.63 -3.12
N ALA A 157 -6.48 -7.02 -2.75
CA ALA A 157 -7.69 -6.47 -3.35
C ALA A 157 -7.89 -4.98 -2.99
N ASP A 158 -7.50 -4.59 -1.78
CA ASP A 158 -7.51 -3.20 -1.33
C ASP A 158 -6.39 -2.40 -2.02
N GLU A 159 -5.16 -2.93 -2.08
CA GLU A 159 -4.03 -2.30 -2.79
C GLU A 159 -4.33 -1.97 -4.27
N LEU A 160 -5.05 -2.88 -4.94
CA LEU A 160 -5.46 -2.69 -6.34
C LEU A 160 -6.37 -1.45 -6.53
N ARG A 161 -7.03 -1.02 -5.47
CA ARG A 161 -7.95 0.13 -5.42
C ARG A 161 -7.26 1.39 -4.89
N HIS A 162 -6.34 1.25 -3.94
CA HIS A 162 -5.58 2.35 -3.38
C HIS A 162 -4.67 3.07 -4.41
N VAL A 163 -3.93 2.29 -5.22
CA VAL A 163 -3.03 2.84 -6.25
C VAL A 163 -3.75 3.80 -7.22
N PRO A 164 -4.84 3.41 -7.92
CA PRO A 164 -5.53 4.33 -8.82
C PRO A 164 -6.19 5.51 -8.10
N PHE A 165 -6.71 5.32 -6.87
CA PHE A 165 -7.27 6.41 -6.05
C PHE A 165 -6.23 7.51 -5.78
N HIS A 166 -5.05 7.13 -5.29
CA HIS A 166 -3.98 8.08 -4.99
C HIS A 166 -3.36 8.67 -6.26
N ARG A 167 -3.27 7.89 -7.35
CA ARG A 167 -2.85 8.40 -8.67
C ARG A 167 -3.76 9.54 -9.13
N ASP A 168 -5.07 9.37 -9.02
CA ASP A 168 -6.04 10.38 -9.46
C ASP A 168 -5.93 11.67 -8.64
N ARG A 169 -5.75 11.56 -7.31
CA ARG A 169 -5.49 12.72 -6.44
C ARG A 169 -4.17 13.39 -6.75
N LEU A 170 -3.11 12.62 -6.93
CA LEU A 170 -1.79 13.15 -7.28
C LEU A 170 -1.86 13.88 -8.62
N ARG A 171 -2.48 13.31 -9.65
CA ARG A 171 -2.64 13.96 -10.96
C ARG A 171 -3.25 15.35 -10.83
N ARG A 172 -4.34 15.51 -10.06
CA ARG A 172 -4.96 16.82 -9.78
C ARG A 172 -4.00 17.77 -9.06
N SER A 173 -3.22 17.27 -8.11
CA SER A 173 -2.24 18.10 -7.36
C SER A 173 -1.08 18.63 -8.21
N PHE A 174 -0.87 18.11 -9.41
CA PHE A 174 0.11 18.63 -10.36
C PHE A 174 -0.51 19.56 -11.41
N GLU A 175 -1.84 19.72 -11.47
CA GLU A 175 -2.49 20.72 -12.33
C GLU A 175 -1.89 22.11 -12.05
N GLY A 176 -1.47 22.82 -13.11
CA GLY A 176 -0.77 24.10 -12.98
C GLY A 176 0.75 24.02 -12.73
N CYS A 177 1.33 22.83 -12.49
CA CYS A 177 2.79 22.69 -12.41
C CYS A 177 3.45 22.79 -13.79
N SER A 178 4.56 23.52 -13.87
CA SER A 178 5.37 23.63 -15.08
C SER A 178 6.00 22.29 -15.49
N ARG A 179 6.26 22.09 -16.80
CA ARG A 179 6.91 20.88 -17.31
C ARG A 179 8.26 20.58 -16.64
N PRO A 180 9.18 21.55 -16.47
CA PRO A 180 10.44 21.30 -15.75
C PRO A 180 10.23 20.82 -14.31
N SER A 181 9.27 21.40 -13.59
CA SER A 181 8.95 20.98 -12.22
C SER A 181 8.44 19.55 -12.16
N ARG A 182 7.55 19.17 -13.10
CA ARG A 182 7.03 17.79 -13.21
C ARG A 182 8.16 16.79 -13.48
N THR A 183 9.08 17.11 -14.40
CA THR A 183 10.23 16.25 -14.70
C THR A 183 11.18 16.10 -13.52
N ALA A 184 11.50 17.20 -12.82
CA ALA A 184 12.36 17.15 -11.64
C ALA A 184 11.74 16.31 -10.52
N VAL A 185 10.43 16.47 -10.30
CA VAL A 185 9.69 15.67 -9.33
C VAL A 185 9.64 14.19 -9.73
N ALA A 186 9.38 13.87 -11.00
CA ALA A 186 9.41 12.50 -11.50
C ALA A 186 10.78 11.84 -11.26
N ALA A 187 11.87 12.55 -11.56
CA ALA A 187 13.23 12.05 -11.36
C ALA A 187 13.53 11.75 -9.89
N LEU A 188 13.16 12.67 -8.98
CA LEU A 188 13.30 12.45 -7.54
C LEU A 188 12.45 11.27 -7.07
N TRP A 189 11.23 11.13 -7.58
CA TRP A 189 10.33 10.06 -7.19
C TRP A 189 10.82 8.69 -7.64
N TRP A 190 11.40 8.58 -8.84
CA TRP A 190 12.10 7.39 -9.31
C TRP A 190 13.33 7.05 -8.45
N LEU A 191 14.10 8.05 -8.02
CA LEU A 191 15.24 7.83 -7.12
C LEU A 191 14.78 7.25 -5.78
N LEU A 192 13.70 7.78 -5.20
CA LEU A 192 13.11 7.27 -3.97
C LEU A 192 12.60 5.83 -4.13
N LEU A 193 11.92 5.52 -5.25
CA LEU A 193 11.51 4.16 -5.55
C LEU A 193 12.70 3.21 -5.64
N ALA A 194 13.77 3.59 -6.34
CA ALA A 194 14.95 2.75 -6.49
C ALA A 194 15.55 2.38 -5.12
N GLY A 195 15.60 3.34 -4.18
CA GLY A 195 16.00 3.09 -2.80
C GLY A 195 15.05 2.12 -2.09
N ALA A 196 13.75 2.41 -2.12
CA ALA A 196 12.72 1.59 -1.46
C ALA A 196 12.71 0.13 -1.97
N VAL A 197 12.68 -0.06 -3.29
CA VAL A 197 12.69 -1.39 -3.93
C VAL A 197 13.96 -2.15 -3.59
N THR A 198 15.11 -1.48 -3.54
CA THR A 198 16.38 -2.14 -3.17
C THR A 198 16.32 -2.66 -1.75
N VAL A 199 15.89 -1.82 -0.79
CA VAL A 199 15.76 -2.22 0.62
C VAL A 199 14.81 -3.42 0.75
N VAL A 200 13.61 -3.32 0.17
CA VAL A 200 12.60 -4.38 0.30
C VAL A 200 13.03 -5.67 -0.39
N ALA A 201 13.59 -5.59 -1.60
CA ALA A 201 14.06 -6.78 -2.31
C ALA A 201 15.18 -7.51 -1.55
N LEU A 202 16.05 -6.78 -0.85
CA LEU A 202 17.10 -7.36 -0.02
C LEU A 202 16.51 -7.98 1.25
N ASP A 203 15.76 -7.19 2.04
CA ASP A 203 15.23 -7.55 3.36
C ASP A 203 14.21 -8.70 3.30
N HIS A 204 13.40 -8.74 2.25
CA HIS A 204 12.33 -9.73 2.06
C HIS A 204 12.72 -10.83 1.06
N GLY A 205 13.95 -10.81 0.54
CA GLY A 205 14.40 -11.73 -0.50
C GLY A 205 14.30 -13.22 -0.15
N HIS A 206 14.48 -13.58 1.12
CA HIS A 206 14.30 -14.97 1.57
C HIS A 206 12.84 -15.39 1.59
N ALA A 207 11.93 -14.49 1.99
CA ALA A 207 10.49 -14.75 1.95
C ALA A 207 10.00 -14.86 0.50
N LEU A 208 10.40 -13.91 -0.35
CA LEU A 208 10.10 -13.92 -1.79
C LEU A 208 10.53 -15.25 -2.43
N ARG A 209 11.76 -15.69 -2.17
CA ARG A 209 12.25 -16.99 -2.65
C ARG A 209 11.42 -18.16 -2.11
N GLY A 210 11.02 -18.11 -0.85
CA GLY A 210 10.18 -19.13 -0.22
C GLY A 210 8.81 -19.28 -0.88
N VAL A 211 8.25 -18.19 -1.40
CA VAL A 211 7.00 -18.18 -2.18
C VAL A 211 7.24 -18.26 -3.70
N GLY A 212 8.45 -18.63 -4.14
CA GLY A 212 8.75 -18.84 -5.57
C GLY A 212 8.98 -17.58 -6.41
N ALA A 213 9.01 -16.39 -5.79
CA ALA A 213 9.32 -15.14 -6.47
C ALA A 213 10.82 -14.80 -6.39
N SER A 214 11.39 -14.30 -7.49
CA SER A 214 12.75 -13.75 -7.48
C SER A 214 12.73 -12.26 -7.13
N ARG A 215 13.82 -11.78 -6.51
CA ARG A 215 14.01 -10.34 -6.23
C ARG A 215 13.88 -9.48 -7.49
N THR A 216 14.35 -9.98 -8.62
CA THR A 216 14.31 -9.28 -9.91
C THR A 216 12.92 -9.27 -10.52
N ALA A 217 12.15 -10.34 -10.37
CA ALA A 217 10.75 -10.37 -10.79
C ALA A 217 9.92 -9.37 -9.97
N PHE A 218 10.08 -9.41 -8.64
CA PHE A 218 9.45 -8.45 -7.72
C PHE A 218 9.81 -7.00 -8.08
N ALA A 219 11.10 -6.68 -8.22
CA ALA A 219 11.54 -5.33 -8.56
C ALA A 219 11.00 -4.85 -9.91
N ARG A 220 10.95 -5.74 -10.92
CA ARG A 220 10.38 -5.41 -12.24
C ARG A 220 8.90 -5.07 -12.13
N GLU A 221 8.14 -5.85 -11.37
CA GLU A 221 6.71 -5.62 -11.18
C GLU A 221 6.44 -4.27 -10.52
N VAL A 222 7.18 -3.94 -9.45
CA VAL A 222 7.08 -2.63 -8.79
C VAL A 222 7.44 -1.49 -9.76
N VAL A 223 8.53 -1.61 -10.51
CA VAL A 223 8.96 -0.61 -11.50
C VAL A 223 7.93 -0.43 -12.60
N THR A 224 7.30 -1.50 -13.09
CA THR A 224 6.26 -1.44 -14.11
C THR A 224 5.01 -0.72 -13.58
N ALA A 225 4.52 -1.10 -12.39
CA ALA A 225 3.37 -0.46 -11.77
C ALA A 225 3.63 1.04 -11.55
N PHE A 226 4.79 1.38 -10.97
CA PHE A 226 5.17 2.76 -10.71
C PHE A 226 5.36 3.58 -11.99
N GLY A 227 5.89 2.98 -13.05
CA GLY A 227 6.03 3.64 -14.35
C GLY A 227 4.70 4.11 -14.93
N GLY A 228 3.63 3.32 -14.75
CA GLY A 228 2.26 3.73 -15.09
C GLY A 228 1.80 4.94 -14.27
N VAL A 229 2.04 4.91 -12.95
CA VAL A 229 1.68 6.02 -12.05
C VAL A 229 2.40 7.32 -12.42
N VAL A 230 3.73 7.28 -12.60
CA VAL A 230 4.51 8.48 -12.97
C VAL A 230 4.05 9.03 -14.31
N ALA A 231 3.82 8.16 -15.29
CA ALA A 231 3.35 8.57 -16.62
C ALA A 231 2.00 9.29 -16.53
N ASP A 232 1.07 8.82 -15.70
CA ASP A 232 -0.26 9.44 -15.58
C ASP A 232 -0.24 10.72 -14.73
N VAL A 233 0.55 10.77 -13.65
CA VAL A 233 0.61 11.91 -12.72
C VAL A 233 1.39 13.09 -13.28
N THR A 234 2.52 12.82 -13.94
CA THR A 234 3.45 13.87 -14.39
C THR A 234 3.29 14.26 -15.86
N ARG A 235 2.33 13.66 -16.57
CA ARG A 235 1.94 14.09 -17.92
C ARG A 235 1.54 15.59 -17.91
N PRO A 236 1.97 16.37 -18.92
CA PRO A 236 1.61 17.79 -19.03
C PRO A 236 0.11 18.01 -19.21
#